data_AF-A0A1Q2ZXY8-F1
#
_entry.id   AF-A0A1Q2ZXY8-F1
#
_cell.length_a   1.000
_cell.length_b   1.000
_cell.length_c   1.000
_cell.angle_alpha   90.00
_cell.angle_beta   90.00
_cell.angle_gamma   90.00
#
_symmetry.space_group_name_H-M   'P 1'
#
loop_
_entity.id
_entity.type
_entity.pdbx_description
1 polymer ?
#
loop_
_entity_poly.entity_id
_entity_poly.type
_entity_poly.pdbx_seq_one_letter_code
_entity_poly.pdbx_strand_id
1 'polypeptide(L)' 'MNRFLLLTSAFIYYIIWLLLPVFELDGKTALFPLPSAYAVYLPIMLLIIGFTLIGTFLGSLLLFNNEIELVTKS' A
#
# COMPACT_ATOMS: atom_id res chain seq x y z
N MET A 1 -21.11 5.87 16.34
CA MET A 1 -20.20 7.03 16.26
C MET A 1 -18.81 6.61 16.77
N ASN A 2 -18.25 5.52 16.22
CA ASN A 2 -17.09 4.83 16.83
C ASN A 2 -15.96 4.61 15.80
N ARG A 3 -16.21 4.95 14.53
CA ARG A 3 -15.25 4.78 13.44
C ARG A 3 -13.97 5.58 13.69
N PHE A 4 -14.11 6.80 14.19
CA PHE A 4 -12.96 7.66 14.51
C PHE A 4 -12.05 7.03 15.58
N LEU A 5 -12.64 6.50 16.66
CA LEU A 5 -11.88 5.82 17.71
C LEU A 5 -11.18 4.57 17.20
N LEU A 6 -11.84 3.78 16.34
CA LEU A 6 -11.24 2.61 15.70
C LEU A 6 -10.07 2.99 14.79
N LEU A 7 -10.23 4.00 13.93
CA LEU A 7 -9.17 4.47 13.04
C LEU A 7 -7.98 5.01 13.83
N THR A 8 -8.23 5.81 14.86
CA THR A 8 -7.18 6.34 15.74
C THR A 8 -6.45 5.24 16.48
N SER A 9 -7.16 4.26 17.03
CA SER A 9 -6.56 3.09 17.69
C SER A 9 -5.68 2.28 16.73
N ALA A 10 -6.18 2.00 15.51
CA ALA A 10 -5.43 1.28 14.49
C ALA A 10 -4.18 2.05 14.04
N PHE A 11 -4.29 3.39 13.91
CA PHE A 11 -3.17 4.24 13.57
C PHE A 11 -2.08 4.24 14.65
N ILE A 12 -2.47 4.38 15.92
CA ILE A 12 -1.54 4.32 17.06
C ILE A 12 -0.86 2.95 17.13
N TYR A 13 -1.62 1.86 16.96
CA TYR A 13 -1.07 0.51 16.91
C TYR A 13 -0.01 0.37 15.80
N TYR A 14 -0.29 0.90 14.60
CA TYR A 14 0.63 0.86 13.48
C TYR A 14 1.90 1.70 13.71
N ILE A 15 1.76 2.90 14.29
CA ILE A 15 2.90 3.76 14.67
C ILE A 15 3.80 3.07 15.69
N ILE A 16 3.21 2.46 16.72
CA ILE A 16 3.96 1.67 17.72
C ILE A 16 4.65 0.50 17.03
N TRP A 17 3.96 -0.19 16.11
CA TRP A 17 4.53 -1.31 15.36
C TRP A 17 5.77 -0.91 14.54
N LEU A 18 5.76 0.29 13.94
CA LEU A 18 6.85 0.86 13.16
C LEU A 18 8.02 1.35 14.04
N LEU A 19 7.75 1.72 15.30
CA LEU A 19 8.75 2.20 16.26
C LEU A 19 9.48 1.08 17.01
N LEU A 20 8.95 -0.15 17.07
CA LEU A 20 9.64 -1.31 17.68
C LEU A 20 11.12 -1.50 17.28
N PRO A 21 11.51 -1.39 15.99
CA PRO A 21 12.90 -1.57 15.58
C PRO A 21 13.80 -0.44 16.08
N VAL A 22 13.28 0.76 16.27
CA VAL A 22 14.03 1.92 16.81
C VAL A 22 14.46 1.68 18.26
N PHE A 23 13.69 0.89 19.00
CA PHE A 23 13.97 0.56 20.40
C PHE A 23 14.65 -0.81 20.58
N GLU A 24 15.07 -1.48 19.49
CA GLU A 24 15.66 -2.84 19.53
C GLU A 24 14.77 -3.87 20.27
N LEU A 25 13.45 -3.67 20.23
CA LEU A 25 12.45 -4.53 20.87
C LEU A 25 11.93 -5.63 19.95
N ASP A 26 12.48 -5.71 18.73
CA ASP A 26 12.13 -6.73 17.74
C ASP A 26 12.42 -8.13 18.31
N GLY A 27 11.41 -9.00 18.35
CA GLY A 27 11.51 -10.37 18.88
C GLY A 27 11.58 -10.51 20.41
N LYS A 28 11.61 -9.41 21.20
CA LYS A 28 11.62 -9.46 22.67
C LYS A 28 10.22 -9.37 23.30
N THR A 29 9.22 -8.91 22.55
CA THR A 29 7.86 -8.71 23.06
C THR A 29 6.89 -9.75 22.49
N ALA A 30 6.25 -10.56 23.35
CA ALA A 30 5.27 -11.57 22.94
C ALA A 30 3.98 -10.97 22.34
N LEU A 31 3.78 -9.64 22.48
CA LEU A 31 2.66 -8.91 21.90
C LEU A 31 2.78 -8.72 20.38
N PHE A 32 3.99 -8.79 19.81
CA PHE A 32 4.23 -8.59 18.38
C PHE A 32 4.91 -9.84 17.79
N PRO A 33 4.14 -10.88 17.43
CA PRO A 33 4.69 -12.11 16.85
C PRO A 33 5.27 -11.89 15.44
N LEU A 34 4.88 -10.79 14.78
CA LEU A 34 5.35 -10.43 13.45
C LEU A 34 6.51 -9.43 13.54
N PRO A 35 7.66 -9.70 12.91
CA PRO A 35 8.78 -8.78 12.79
C PRO A 35 8.34 -7.40 12.31
N SER A 36 8.96 -6.35 12.84
CA SER A 36 8.65 -4.96 12.44
C SER A 36 8.85 -4.68 10.94
N ALA A 37 9.66 -5.49 10.25
CA ALA A 37 9.88 -5.41 8.82
C ALA A 37 8.58 -5.45 7.99
N TYR A 38 7.54 -6.17 8.46
CA TYR A 38 6.24 -6.23 7.78
C TYR A 38 5.51 -4.88 7.77
N ALA A 39 5.70 -4.04 8.78
CA ALA A 39 5.14 -2.68 8.79
C ALA A 39 5.74 -1.83 7.65
N VAL A 40 6.99 -2.06 7.26
CA VAL A 40 7.63 -1.35 6.14
C VAL A 40 7.23 -1.93 4.79
N TYR A 41 7.03 -3.26 4.69
CA TYR A 41 6.63 -3.90 3.43
C TYR A 41 5.20 -3.53 3.00
N LEU A 42 4.29 -3.25 3.93
CA LEU A 42 2.90 -2.92 3.65
C LEU A 42 2.74 -1.68 2.75
N PRO A 43 3.33 -0.50 3.05
CA PRO A 43 3.25 0.67 2.17
C PRO A 43 3.96 0.45 0.82
N ILE A 44 5.06 -0.31 0.80
CA ILE A 44 5.79 -0.63 -0.44
C ILE A 44 4.91 -1.46 -1.38
N MET A 45 4.29 -2.53 -0.87
CA MET A 45 3.35 -3.35 -1.64
C MET A 45 2.18 -2.53 -2.16
N LEU A 46 1.64 -1.63 -1.34
CA LEU A 46 0.54 -0.76 -1.74
C LEU A 46 0.94 0.19 -2.88
N LEU A 47 2.16 0.74 -2.82
CA LEU A 47 2.72 1.57 -3.89
C LEU A 47 2.91 0.79 -5.19
N ILE A 48 3.48 -0.41 -5.12
CA ILE A 48 3.69 -1.26 -6.31
C ILE A 48 2.34 -1.59 -6.96
N ILE A 49 1.38 -2.05 -6.17
CA ILE A 49 0.04 -2.37 -6.67
C ILE A 49 -0.62 -1.14 -7.31
N GLY A 50 -0.57 0.00 -6.62
CA GLY A 50 -1.13 1.25 -7.13
C GLY A 50 -0.49 1.68 -8.45
N PHE A 51 0.85 1.64 -8.52
CA PHE A 51 1.59 2.01 -9.72
C PHE A 51 1.32 1.06 -10.88
N THR A 52 1.30 -0.25 -10.65
CA THR A 52 0.97 -1.25 -11.67
C THR A 52 -0.45 -1.05 -12.19
N LEU A 53 -1.41 -0.76 -11.31
CA LEU A 53 -2.81 -0.55 -11.69
C LEU A 53 -2.96 0.71 -12.56
N ILE A 54 -2.36 1.82 -12.14
CA ILE A 54 -2.38 3.08 -12.90
C ILE A 54 -1.66 2.92 -14.24
N GLY A 55 -0.49 2.29 -14.25
CA GLY A 55 0.28 2.03 -15.47
C GLY A 55 -0.48 1.16 -16.47
N THR A 56 -1.16 0.12 -15.98
CA THR A 56 -2.00 -0.75 -16.82
C THR A 56 -3.18 0.01 -17.39
N PHE A 57 -3.85 0.83 -16.58
CA PHE A 57 -4.98 1.64 -17.01
C PHE A 57 -4.58 2.65 -18.10
N LEU A 58 -3.48 3.38 -17.89
CA LEU A 58 -2.94 4.30 -18.89
C LEU A 58 -2.51 3.58 -20.17
N GLY A 59 -1.83 2.44 -20.04
CA GLY A 59 -1.46 1.62 -21.19
C GLY A 59 -2.67 1.15 -21.99
N SER A 60 -3.73 0.72 -21.31
CA SER A 60 -4.99 0.35 -21.95
C SER A 60 -5.61 1.52 -22.72
N LEU A 61 -5.65 2.72 -22.14
CA LEU A 61 -6.18 3.91 -22.81
C LEU A 61 -5.38 4.29 -24.05
N LEU A 62 -4.05 4.19 -24.00
CA LEU A 62 -3.18 4.47 -25.14
C LEU A 62 -3.42 3.49 -26.28
N LEU A 63 -3.58 2.21 -25.98
CA LEU A 63 -3.91 1.20 -26.99
C LEU A 63 -5.26 1.52 -27.62
N PHE A 64 -6.33 1.64 -26.82
CA PHE A 64 -7.69 1.92 -27.31
C PHE A 64 -7.79 3.16 -28.20
N ASN A 65 -7.11 4.26 -27.85
CA ASN A 65 -7.15 5.48 -28.65
C ASN A 65 -6.49 5.30 -30.03
N ASN A 66 -5.39 4.55 -30.11
CA ASN A 66 -4.71 4.31 -31.38
C ASN A 66 -5.56 3.44 -32.33
N GLU A 67 -6.34 2.50 -31.80
CA GLU A 67 -7.19 1.61 -32.61
C GLU A 67 -8.35 2.38 -33.24
N ILE A 68 -8.92 3.35 -32.49
CA ILE A 68 -9.98 4.24 -32.98
C ILE A 68 -9.45 5.20 -34.07
N GLU A 69 -8.23 5.73 -33.92
CA GLU A 69 -7.62 6.60 -34.93
C GLU A 69 -7.36 5.85 -36.25
N LEU A 70 -6.93 4.59 -36.18
CA LEU A 70 -6.69 3.77 -37.36
C LEU A 70 -7.98 3.38 -38.10
N VAL A 71 -9.09 3.13 -37.38
CA VAL A 71 -10.40 2.80 -37.98
C VAL A 71 -11.07 4.03 -38.59
N THR A 72 -10.87 5.22 -38.03
CA THR A 72 -11.50 6.46 -38.54
C THR A 72 -10.76 7.08 -39.73
N LYS A 73 -9.51 6.68 -39.98
CA LYS A 73 -8.67 7.22 -41.07
C LYS A 73 -8.62 6.33 -42.32
N SER A 74 -9.22 5.13 -42.31
CA SER A 74 -9.38 4.26 -43.48
C SER A 74 -10.74 4.45 -44.14
#